data_AF-A0A3B9HUN2-F1
#
_entry.id   AF-A0A3B9HUN2-F1
#
_cell.length_a   1.000
_cell.length_b   1.000
_cell.length_c   1.000
_cell.angle_alpha   90.00
_cell.angle_beta   90.00
_cell.angle_gamma   90.00
#
_symmetry.space_group_name_H-M   'P 1'
#
loop_
_entity.id
_entity.type
_entity.pdbx_description
1 polymer ?
#
loop_
_entity_poly.entity_id
_entity_poly.type
_entity_poly.pdbx_seq_one_letter_code
_entity_poly.pdbx_strand_id
1 'polypeptide(L)'
;MHLKEISRLCDVAERTLQDFAEEGTFRRLNLSVRYPCRLCGTHINNGSICSGCHEELARHIIDLRSKMVDESRVLRPVQVSGQYDETFSPAASMDSVKKAEALNAILSRRDKNRRSLRSGGIIR
;
A
#
# COMPACT_ATOMS: atom_id res chain seq x y z
N MET A 1 30.92 -4.45 27.41
CA MET A 1 31.08 -5.92 27.26
C MET A 1 30.51 -6.31 25.93
N HIS A 2 31.38 -6.74 25.04
CA HIS A 2 31.10 -6.86 23.62
C HIS A 2 30.39 -8.20 23.38
N LEU A 3 29.33 -8.23 22.57
CA LEU A 3 28.67 -9.46 22.12
C LEU A 3 29.66 -10.54 21.64
N LYS A 4 30.82 -10.12 21.13
CA LYS A 4 31.98 -10.95 20.81
C LYS A 4 32.50 -11.82 21.96
N GLU A 5 32.54 -11.31 23.18
CA GLU A 5 32.98 -12.07 24.36
C GLU A 5 31.95 -13.13 24.75
N ILE A 6 30.66 -12.77 24.68
CA ILE A 6 29.54 -13.69 24.95
C ILE A 6 29.49 -14.80 23.90
N SER A 7 29.70 -14.45 22.62
CA SER A 7 29.81 -15.40 21.52
C SER A 7 30.91 -16.44 21.76
N ARG A 8 32.07 -16.00 22.26
CA ARG A 8 33.20 -16.89 22.60
C ARG A 8 32.92 -17.79 23.81
N LEU A 9 32.15 -17.31 24.78
CA LEU A 9 31.85 -18.06 26.01
C LEU A 9 30.71 -19.06 25.81
N CYS A 10 29.73 -18.73 24.99
CA CYS A 10 28.55 -19.55 24.75
C CYS A 10 28.68 -20.45 23.51
N ASP A 11 29.73 -20.27 22.71
CA ASP A 11 29.93 -20.92 21.41
C ASP A 11 28.74 -20.73 20.46
N VAL A 12 28.15 -19.53 20.53
CA VAL A 12 27.01 -19.10 19.73
C VAL A 12 27.46 -17.98 18.80
N ALA A 13 27.03 -18.01 17.54
CA ALA A 13 27.37 -16.97 16.58
C ALA A 13 26.90 -15.58 17.05
N GLU A 14 27.73 -14.54 16.80
CA GLU A 14 27.38 -13.16 17.17
C GLU A 14 26.05 -12.71 16.53
N ARG A 15 25.76 -13.18 15.31
CA ARG A 15 24.52 -12.90 14.59
C ARG A 15 23.29 -13.46 15.31
N THR A 16 23.34 -14.70 15.78
CA THR A 16 22.21 -15.31 16.51
C THR A 16 21.99 -14.65 17.87
N LEU A 17 23.05 -14.20 18.54
CA LEU A 17 22.91 -13.37 19.75
C LEU A 17 22.25 -12.02 19.43
N GLN A 18 22.53 -11.45 18.26
CA GLN A 18 21.90 -10.21 17.83
C GLN A 18 20.41 -10.42 17.51
N ASP A 19 20.05 -11.52 16.85
CA ASP A 19 18.66 -11.89 16.57
C ASP A 19 17.88 -12.09 17.87
N PHE A 20 18.45 -12.80 18.86
CA PHE A 20 17.83 -12.96 20.19
C PHE A 20 17.68 -11.65 20.96
N ALA A 21 18.57 -10.67 20.73
CA ALA A 21 18.47 -9.35 21.33
C ALA A 21 17.33 -8.54 20.70
N GLU A 22 17.16 -8.66 19.39
CA GLU A 22 16.09 -8.01 18.63
C GLU A 22 14.72 -8.62 18.95
N GLU A 23 14.66 -9.93 19.16
CA GLU A 23 13.44 -10.65 19.57
C GLU A 23 13.08 -10.47 21.06
N GLY A 24 13.96 -9.88 21.86
CA GLY A 24 13.74 -9.62 23.29
C GLY A 24 13.88 -10.86 24.18
N THR A 25 14.57 -11.91 23.70
CA THR A 25 14.71 -13.20 24.36
C THR A 25 15.55 -13.10 25.65
N PHE A 26 16.55 -12.22 25.69
CA PHE A 26 17.36 -11.97 26.90
C PHE A 26 16.56 -11.36 28.06
N ARG A 27 15.51 -10.58 27.75
CA ARG A 27 14.63 -10.01 28.77
C ARG A 27 13.81 -11.09 29.47
N ARG A 28 13.38 -12.13 28.74
CA ARG A 28 12.68 -13.30 29.32
C ARG A 28 13.55 -14.06 30.29
N LEU A 29 14.87 -14.00 30.10
CA LEU A 29 15.88 -14.64 30.95
C LEU A 29 16.42 -13.70 32.05
N ASN A 30 15.88 -12.48 32.19
CA ASN A 30 16.36 -11.45 33.14
C ASN A 30 17.85 -11.09 32.99
N LEU A 31 18.42 -11.23 31.78
CA LEU A 31 19.81 -10.88 31.50
C LEU A 31 19.88 -9.48 30.91
N SER A 32 20.64 -8.58 31.53
CA SER A 32 20.83 -7.20 31.05
C SER A 32 22.03 -7.10 30.11
N VAL A 33 21.85 -7.47 28.84
CA VAL A 33 22.87 -7.32 27.79
C VAL A 33 22.75 -5.94 27.16
N ARG A 34 23.85 -5.17 27.14
CA ARG A 34 23.93 -3.86 26.50
C ARG A 34 24.57 -3.98 25.11
N TYR A 35 23.90 -3.46 24.09
CA TYR A 35 24.38 -3.48 22.70
C TYR A 35 24.06 -2.15 22.00
N PRO A 36 24.76 -1.78 20.92
CA PRO A 36 24.56 -0.48 20.27
C PRO A 36 23.25 -0.44 19.46
N CYS A 37 22.57 0.70 19.50
CA CYS A 37 21.43 1.00 18.65
C CYS A 37 21.86 1.05 17.17
N ARG A 38 21.05 0.47 16.28
CA ARG A 38 21.35 0.46 14.82
C ARG A 38 21.37 1.85 14.18
N LEU A 39 20.67 2.85 14.76
CA LEU A 39 20.53 4.20 14.19
C LEU A 39 21.56 5.19 14.72
N CYS A 40 21.75 5.24 16.04
CA CYS A 40 22.60 6.24 16.70
C CYS A 40 23.81 5.65 17.44
N GLY A 41 23.93 4.32 17.53
CA GLY A 41 25.01 3.65 18.26
C GLY A 41 24.87 3.67 19.79
N THR A 42 23.85 4.33 20.35
CA THR A 42 23.62 4.39 21.80
C THR A 42 23.38 3.00 22.38
N HIS A 43 23.98 2.70 23.53
CA HIS A 43 23.82 1.40 24.18
C HIS A 43 22.38 1.21 24.68
N ILE A 44 21.72 0.17 24.18
CA ILE A 44 20.36 -0.23 24.51
C ILE A 44 20.36 -1.61 25.16
N ASN A 45 19.33 -1.84 25.96
CA ASN A 45 19.11 -3.11 26.64
C ASN A 45 18.10 -4.01 25.88
N ASN A 46 17.25 -3.41 25.03
CA ASN A 46 16.13 -4.08 24.39
C ASN A 46 15.82 -3.45 23.02
N GLY A 47 15.40 -4.27 22.07
CA GLY A 47 14.99 -3.87 20.72
C GLY A 47 16.15 -3.44 19.82
N SER A 48 15.90 -3.21 18.53
CA SER A 48 16.94 -2.78 17.59
C SER A 48 17.25 -1.28 17.65
N ILE A 49 16.35 -0.49 18.22
CA ILE A 49 16.34 0.98 18.19
C ILE A 49 16.13 1.53 19.61
N CYS A 50 16.84 2.60 19.98
CA CYS A 50 16.66 3.26 21.27
C CYS A 50 15.35 4.07 21.33
N SER A 51 14.87 4.37 22.53
CA SER A 51 13.63 5.15 22.71
C SER A 51 13.68 6.52 22.03
N GLY A 52 14.82 7.22 22.06
CA GLY A 52 14.98 8.52 21.41
C GLY A 52 14.79 8.46 19.89
N CYS A 53 15.49 7.53 19.22
CA CYS A 53 15.31 7.32 17.78
C CYS A 53 13.89 6.83 17.44
N HIS A 54 13.26 6.06 18.33
CA HIS A 54 11.89 5.62 18.14
C HIS A 54 10.90 6.79 18.20
N GLU A 55 11.10 7.75 19.11
CA GLU A 55 10.30 8.97 19.19
C GLU A 55 10.49 9.87 17.96
N GLU A 56 11.73 10.03 17.50
CA GLU A 56 12.02 10.79 16.27
C GLU A 56 11.30 10.16 15.06
N LEU A 57 11.41 8.85 14.89
CA LEU A 57 10.70 8.12 13.84
C LEU A 57 9.18 8.28 13.95
N ALA A 58 8.62 8.20 15.15
CA ALA A 58 7.19 8.41 15.36
C ALA A 58 6.74 9.82 14.97
N ARG A 59 7.53 10.86 15.31
CA ARG A 59 7.26 12.24 14.90
C ARG A 59 7.30 12.39 13.38
N HIS A 60 8.32 11.84 12.72
CA HIS A 60 8.43 11.87 11.27
C HIS A 60 7.26 11.19 10.57
N ILE A 61 6.76 10.06 11.10
CA ILE A 61 5.59 9.38 10.55
C ILE A 61 4.33 10.24 10.67
N ILE A 62 4.14 10.92 11.80
CA ILE A 62 3.00 11.82 12.01
C ILE A 62 3.06 13.00 11.03
N ASP A 63 4.24 13.61 10.88
CA ASP A 63 4.47 14.73 9.95
C ASP A 63 4.26 14.33 8.48
N LEU A 64 4.61 13.10 8.10
CA LEU A 64 4.35 12.61 6.75
C LEU A 64 2.86 12.37 6.51
N ARG A 65 2.14 11.84 7.51
CA ARG A 65 0.69 11.63 7.42
C ARG A 65 -0.08 12.94 7.30
N SER A 66 0.30 13.97 8.06
CA SER A 66 -0.36 15.28 7.96
C SER A 66 -0.18 15.90 6.58
N LYS A 67 1.04 15.86 6.02
CA LYS A 67 1.32 16.34 4.65
C LYS A 67 0.52 15.60 3.57
N MET A 68 0.36 14.27 3.68
CA MET A 68 -0.45 13.50 2.74
C MET A 68 -1.95 13.81 2.82
N VAL A 69 -2.47 14.09 4.02
CA VAL A 69 -3.88 14.47 4.20
C VAL A 69 -4.18 15.83 3.58
N ASP A 70 -3.25 16.78 3.66
CA ASP A 70 -3.40 18.09 3.03
C ASP A 70 -3.36 18.01 1.48
N GLU A 71 -2.47 17.19 0.92
CA GLU A 71 -2.42 16.95 -0.54
C GLU A 71 -3.67 16.23 -1.07
N SER A 72 -4.28 15.34 -0.26
CA SER A 72 -5.47 14.58 -0.64
C SER A 72 -6.75 15.44 -0.75
N ARG A 73 -6.73 16.67 -0.22
CA ARG A 73 -7.86 17.61 -0.33
C ARG A 73 -7.88 18.40 -1.63
N VAL A 74 -6.79 18.38 -2.40
CA VAL A 74 -6.75 18.99 -3.73
C VAL A 74 -7.17 17.96 -4.78
N LEU A 75 -8.40 17.48 -4.69
CA LEU A 75 -9.06 16.84 -5.83
C LEU A 75 -9.27 17.93 -6.88
N ARG A 76 -8.29 18.12 -7.77
CA ARG A 76 -8.51 18.96 -8.95
C ARG A 76 -9.64 18.31 -9.75
N PRO A 77 -10.69 19.04 -10.12
CA PRO A 77 -11.71 18.51 -11.01
C PRO A 77 -11.00 18.07 -12.29
N VAL A 78 -11.07 16.77 -12.59
CA VAL A 78 -10.61 16.24 -13.86
C VAL A 78 -11.50 16.88 -14.92
N GLN A 79 -10.94 17.78 -15.72
CA GLN A 79 -11.66 18.31 -16.88
C GLN A 79 -11.77 17.18 -17.91
N VAL A 80 -12.87 16.44 -17.84
CA VAL A 80 -13.22 15.46 -18.85
C VAL A 80 -13.66 16.24 -20.07
N SER A 81 -12.99 16.03 -21.20
CA SER A 81 -13.41 16.61 -22.48
C SER A 81 -14.76 16.02 -22.89
N GLY A 82 -15.85 16.72 -22.54
CA GLY A 82 -17.09 16.86 -23.32
C GLY A 82 -17.82 15.61 -23.82
N GLN A 83 -17.71 14.45 -23.18
CA GLN A 83 -18.52 13.28 -23.59
C GLN A 83 -19.12 12.43 -22.46
N TYR A 84 -18.82 12.73 -21.19
CA TYR A 84 -19.36 12.00 -20.03
C TYR A 84 -19.71 12.95 -18.88
N ASP A 85 -20.55 13.97 -19.16
CA ASP A 85 -21.09 14.89 -18.14
C ASP A 85 -22.26 14.28 -17.34
N GLU A 86 -22.59 13.02 -17.56
CA GLU A 86 -23.64 12.35 -16.79
C GLU A 86 -23.06 11.87 -15.46
N THR A 87 -23.58 12.43 -14.35
CA THR A 87 -23.41 11.88 -13.00
C THR A 87 -23.64 10.38 -13.04
N PHE A 88 -22.63 9.61 -12.65
CA PHE A 88 -22.73 8.15 -12.54
C PHE A 88 -23.88 7.80 -11.59
N SER A 89 -25.02 7.43 -12.15
CA SER A 89 -26.16 6.89 -11.42
C SER A 89 -25.95 5.40 -11.29
N PRO A 90 -25.85 4.84 -10.07
CA PRO A 90 -25.77 3.39 -9.92
C PRO A 90 -27.02 2.77 -10.53
N ALA A 91 -26.81 1.84 -11.48
CA ALA A 91 -27.90 1.17 -12.16
C ALA A 91 -28.81 0.51 -11.11
N ALA A 92 -30.10 0.87 -11.10
CA ALA A 92 -31.10 0.22 -10.26
C ALA A 92 -31.00 -1.29 -10.43
N SER A 93 -31.20 -2.07 -9.36
CA SER A 93 -31.16 -3.53 -9.42
C SER A 93 -32.17 -4.04 -10.43
N MET A 94 -31.70 -4.36 -11.64
CA MET A 94 -32.56 -4.85 -12.72
C MET A 94 -32.74 -6.35 -12.57
N ASP A 95 -34.00 -6.80 -12.50
CA ASP A 95 -34.36 -8.20 -12.65
C ASP A 95 -33.75 -8.75 -13.96
N SER A 96 -33.30 -10.00 -13.93
CA SER A 96 -32.54 -10.66 -15.01
C SER A 96 -33.19 -10.55 -16.40
N VAL A 97 -34.53 -10.48 -16.44
CA VAL A 97 -35.34 -10.31 -17.65
C VAL A 97 -35.09 -8.95 -18.33
N LYS A 98 -35.01 -7.86 -17.56
CA LYS A 98 -34.81 -6.50 -18.09
C LYS A 98 -33.39 -6.31 -18.64
N LYS A 99 -32.41 -7.02 -18.07
CA LYS A 99 -31.01 -7.02 -18.54
C LYS A 99 -30.88 -7.69 -19.92
N ALA A 100 -31.63 -8.76 -20.18
CA ALA A 100 -31.64 -9.45 -21.47
C ALA A 100 -32.27 -8.59 -22.57
N GLU A 101 -33.38 -7.90 -22.29
CA GLU A 101 -34.00 -6.97 -23.24
C GLU A 101 -33.09 -5.78 -23.57
N ALA A 102 -32.42 -5.20 -22.58
CA ALA A 102 -31.47 -4.10 -22.80
C ALA A 102 -30.28 -4.52 -23.68
N LEU A 103 -29.74 -5.74 -23.48
CA LEU A 103 -28.68 -6.29 -24.33
C LEU A 103 -29.14 -6.48 -25.78
N ASN A 104 -30.35 -7.03 -25.98
CA ASN A 104 -30.91 -7.21 -27.32
C ASN A 104 -31.18 -5.87 -28.05
N ALA A 105 -31.58 -4.83 -27.31
CA ALA A 105 -31.76 -3.49 -27.87
C ALA A 105 -30.43 -2.86 -28.34
N ILE A 106 -29.32 -3.11 -27.63
CA ILE A 106 -27.98 -2.62 -28.02
C ILE A 106 -27.46 -3.37 -29.26
N LEU A 107 -27.62 -4.69 -29.30
CA LEU A 107 -27.16 -5.52 -30.42
C LEU A 107 -27.92 -5.18 -31.71
N SER A 108 -29.23 -5.00 -31.63
CA SER A 108 -30.06 -4.65 -32.80
C SER A 108 -29.76 -3.25 -33.36
N ARG A 109 -29.31 -2.29 -32.54
CA ARG A 109 -28.83 -0.98 -33.01
C ARG A 109 -27.53 -1.10 -33.82
N ARG A 110 -26.61 -1.99 -33.43
CA ARG A 110 -25.34 -2.22 -34.14
C ARG A 110 -25.54 -2.82 -35.53
N ASP A 111 -26.51 -3.71 -35.71
CA ASP A 111 -26.76 -4.36 -37.00
C ASP A 111 -27.36 -3.42 -38.06
N LYS A 112 -28.24 -2.49 -37.64
CA LYS A 112 -28.84 -1.50 -38.55
C LYS A 112 -27.80 -0.53 -39.12
N ASN A 113 -26.83 -0.11 -38.30
CA ASN A 113 -25.79 0.81 -38.74
C ASN A 113 -24.83 0.16 -39.76
N ARG A 114 -24.54 -1.14 -39.60
CA ARG A 114 -23.66 -1.90 -40.50
C ARG A 114 -24.25 -2.16 -41.88
N ARG A 115 -25.58 -2.26 -42.01
CA ARG A 115 -26.26 -2.50 -43.29
C ARG A 115 -26.29 -1.27 -44.21
N SER A 116 -26.33 -0.06 -43.63
CA SER A 116 -26.38 1.19 -44.41
C SER A 116 -25.09 1.51 -45.19
N LEU A 117 -23.94 0.97 -44.75
CA LEU A 117 -22.63 1.23 -45.36
C LEU A 117 -22.30 0.38 -46.59
N ARG A 118 -23.11 -0.62 -46.95
CA ARG A 118 -22.78 -1.58 -48.03
C ARG A 118 -23.47 -1.31 -49.37
N SER A 119 -24.31 -0.28 -49.51
CA SER A 119 -25.08 -0.04 -50.75
C SER A 119 -24.54 1.06 -51.67
N GLY A 120 -23.27 1.48 -51.54
CA GLY A 120 -22.80 2.74 -52.15
C GLY A 120 -21.45 2.70 -52.87
N GLY A 121 -21.11 1.64 -53.61
CA GLY A 121 -19.85 1.66 -54.37
C GLY A 121 -19.82 0.70 -55.56
N ILE A 122 -20.34 1.14 -56.71
CA ILE A 122 -19.94 0.58 -58.00
C ILE A 122 -18.62 1.26 -58.36
N ILE A 123 -17.53 0.49 -58.37
CA ILE A 123 -16.24 0.94 -58.89
C ILE A 123 -16.30 0.75 -60.41
N ARG A 124 -16.29 1.86 -61.15
CA ARG A 124 -16.07 1.90 -62.61
C ARG A 124 -14.59 2.10 -62.90
#